data_AF-A0A6J4RGB5-F1
#
_entry.id   AF-A0A6J4RGB5-F1
#
_cell.length_a   1.000
_cell.length_b   1.000
_cell.length_c   1.000
_cell.angle_alpha   90.00
_cell.angle_beta   90.00
_cell.angle_gamma   90.00
#
_symmetry.space_group_name_H-M   'P 1'
#
loop_
_entity.id
_entity.type
_entity.pdbx_description
1 polymer ?
#
loop_
_entity_poly.entity_id
_entity_poly.type
_entity_poly.pdbx_seq_one_letter_code
_entity_poly.pdbx_strand_id
1 'polypeptide(L)'
;MSIETARNIGVVLLLGLVVWLAPGGGEGANFILQLLNAIFIVLLALGCALLYRRFRGEIFALGDLWRFALYAAIGIAIVTVAASGRLFDTPAGAVAWFALIGAASYTLYLVWQRHRSYS
;
A
#
# COMPACT_ATOMS: atom_id res chain seq x y z
N MET A 1 -23.76 -33.78 18.07
CA MET A 1 -23.35 -32.40 18.42
C MET A 1 -23.78 -32.17 19.86
N SER A 2 -22.88 -31.83 20.79
CA SER A 2 -23.26 -31.68 22.20
C SER A 2 -24.15 -30.44 22.38
N ILE A 3 -25.01 -30.47 23.40
CA ILE A 3 -25.92 -29.35 23.72
C ILE A 3 -25.14 -28.05 23.97
N GLU A 4 -23.91 -28.15 24.49
CA GLU A 4 -23.05 -26.98 24.70
C GLU A 4 -22.52 -26.41 23.39
N THR A 5 -22.18 -27.27 22.41
CA THR A 5 -21.76 -26.81 21.09
C THR A 5 -22.88 -26.05 20.39
N ALA A 6 -24.11 -26.58 20.42
CA ALA A 6 -25.28 -25.92 19.83
C ALA A 6 -25.57 -24.57 20.51
N ARG A 7 -25.46 -24.50 21.84
CA ARG A 7 -25.62 -23.26 22.61
C ARG A 7 -24.54 -22.23 22.27
N ASN A 8 -23.28 -22.63 22.22
CA ASN A 8 -22.18 -21.72 21.92
C ASN A 8 -22.28 -21.16 20.49
N ILE A 9 -22.62 -22.02 19.52
CA ILE A 9 -22.89 -21.59 18.15
C ILE A 9 -24.05 -20.59 18.12
N GLY A 10 -25.14 -20.88 18.83
CA GLY A 10 -26.29 -19.98 18.95
C GLY A 10 -25.90 -18.60 19.51
N VAL A 11 -25.08 -18.54 20.55
CA VAL A 11 -24.60 -17.28 21.14
C VAL A 11 -23.74 -16.49 20.16
N VAL A 12 -22.82 -17.14 19.44
CA VAL A 12 -21.97 -16.48 18.44
C VAL A 12 -22.81 -15.91 17.29
N LEU A 13 -23.81 -16.65 16.81
CA LEU A 13 -24.73 -16.17 15.78
C LEU A 13 -25.58 -14.99 16.26
N LEU A 14 -26.05 -15.03 17.51
CA LEU A 14 -26.82 -13.93 18.13
C LEU A 14 -25.98 -12.67 18.26
N LEU A 15 -24.73 -12.79 18.72
CA LEU A 15 -23.80 -11.67 18.80
C LEU A 15 -23.47 -11.12 17.40
N GLY A 16 -23.26 -12.00 16.42
CA GLY A 16 -23.06 -11.61 15.02
C GLY A 16 -24.26 -10.86 14.44
N LEU A 17 -25.48 -11.29 14.76
CA LEU A 17 -26.72 -10.63 14.35
C LEU A 17 -26.87 -9.24 14.98
N VAL A 18 -26.53 -9.11 16.27
CA VAL A 18 -26.53 -7.82 16.98
C VAL A 18 -25.52 -6.86 16.36
N VAL A 19 -24.31 -7.32 16.03
CA VAL A 19 -23.29 -6.52 15.34
C VAL A 19 -23.73 -6.11 13.93
N TRP A 20 -24.44 -6.99 13.23
CA TRP A 20 -24.96 -6.71 11.89
C TRP A 20 -26.11 -5.69 11.90
N LEU A 21 -26.98 -5.75 12.92
CA LEU A 21 -28.10 -4.81 13.12
C LEU A 21 -27.67 -3.50 13.77
N ALA A 22 -26.52 -3.45 14.44
CA ALA A 22 -25.99 -2.24 15.05
C ALA A 22 -25.55 -1.23 13.96
N PRO A 23 -26.12 -0.01 13.94
CA PRO A 23 -25.67 1.02 13.02
C PRO A 23 -24.24 1.39 13.39
N GLY A 24 -23.28 0.96 12.56
CA GLY A 24 -21.85 1.18 12.79
C GLY A 24 -20.96 -0.07 12.67
N GLY A 25 -21.51 -1.29 12.61
CA GLY A 25 -20.68 -2.51 12.50
C GLY A 25 -19.85 -2.55 11.21
N GLY A 26 -20.49 -2.31 10.06
CA GLY A 26 -19.79 -2.20 8.77
C GLY A 26 -19.01 -0.90 8.60
N GLU A 27 -19.56 0.22 9.07
CA GLU A 27 -18.93 1.54 8.93
C GLU A 27 -17.69 1.70 9.82
N GLY A 28 -17.73 1.21 11.06
CA GLY A 28 -16.60 1.24 11.99
C GLY A 28 -15.44 0.37 11.53
N ALA A 29 -15.73 -0.84 11.02
CA ALA A 29 -14.72 -1.70 10.42
C ALA A 29 -14.09 -1.05 9.18
N ASN A 30 -14.89 -0.46 8.30
CA ASN A 30 -14.41 0.27 7.12
C ASN A 30 -13.57 1.50 7.50
N PHE A 31 -13.97 2.23 8.54
CA PHE A 31 -13.21 3.37 9.04
C PHE A 31 -11.83 2.95 9.56
N ILE A 32 -11.76 1.89 10.37
CA ILE A 32 -10.49 1.34 10.87
C ILE A 32 -9.59 0.88 9.71
N LEU A 33 -10.16 0.18 8.72
CA LEU A 33 -9.42 -0.25 7.53
C LEU A 33 -8.89 0.94 6.71
N GLN A 34 -9.70 1.98 6.50
CA GLN A 34 -9.26 3.20 5.82
C GLN A 34 -8.15 3.91 6.59
N LEU A 35 -8.27 4.01 7.91
CA LEU A 35 -7.26 4.63 8.76
C LEU A 35 -5.95 3.86 8.72
N LEU A 36 -6.00 2.52 8.79
CA LEU A 36 -4.84 1.66 8.67
C LEU A 36 -4.13 1.81 7.32
N ASN A 37 -4.92 1.86 6.23
CA ASN A 37 -4.38 2.08 4.88
C ASN A 37 -3.71 3.47 4.78
N ALA A 38 -4.36 4.52 5.29
CA ALA A 38 -3.79 5.87 5.32
C ALA A 38 -2.46 5.91 6.12
N ILE A 39 -2.42 5.29 7.30
CA ILE A 39 -1.19 5.19 8.11
C ILE A 39 -0.11 4.43 7.33
N PHE A 40 -0.45 3.33 6.67
CA PHE A 40 0.50 2.55 5.86
C PHE A 40 1.13 3.39 4.74
N ILE A 41 0.32 4.17 4.00
CA ILE A 41 0.80 5.08 2.94
C ILE A 41 1.70 6.16 3.53
N VAL A 42 1.33 6.76 4.67
CA VAL A 42 2.14 7.77 5.35
C VAL A 42 3.50 7.18 5.78
N LEU A 43 3.50 6.00 6.37
CA LEU A 43 4.74 5.31 6.78
C LEU A 43 5.62 4.97 5.57
N LEU A 44 5.03 4.56 4.45
CA LEU A 44 5.76 4.30 3.20
C LEU A 44 6.41 5.59 2.69
N ALA A 45 5.66 6.69 2.64
CA ALA A 45 6.17 8.00 2.23
C ALA A 45 7.30 8.50 3.16
N LEU A 46 7.14 8.34 4.48
CA LEU A 46 8.18 8.67 5.45
C LEU A 46 9.41 7.79 5.29
N GLY A 47 9.25 6.49 5.05
CA GLY A 47 10.34 5.56 4.75
C GLY A 47 11.14 5.99 3.53
N CYS A 48 10.47 6.37 2.45
CA CYS A 48 11.10 6.95 1.26
C CYS A 48 11.83 8.26 1.59
N ALA A 49 11.24 9.16 2.38
CA ALA A 49 11.87 10.42 2.78
C ALA A 49 13.12 10.20 3.65
N LEU A 50 13.09 9.21 4.56
CA LEU A 50 14.24 8.85 5.39
C LEU A 50 15.37 8.25 4.56
N LEU A 51 15.05 7.34 3.63
CA LEU A 51 16.01 6.80 2.66
C LEU A 51 16.61 7.91 1.80
N TYR A 52 15.80 8.82 1.28
CA TYR A 52 16.26 9.98 0.53
C TYR A 52 17.25 10.82 1.34
N ARG A 53 16.95 11.12 2.61
CA ARG A 53 17.85 11.89 3.48
C ARG A 53 19.16 11.16 3.74
N ARG A 54 19.14 9.82 3.86
CA ARG A 54 20.33 8.99 4.09
C ARG A 54 21.23 8.93 2.86
N PHE A 55 20.66 8.73 1.69
CA PHE A 55 21.39 8.60 0.43
C PHE A 55 21.50 9.91 -0.36
N ARG A 56 21.13 11.05 0.25
CA ARG A 56 21.08 12.34 -0.46
C ARG A 56 22.38 12.67 -1.20
N GLY A 57 23.54 12.37 -0.61
CA GLY A 57 24.84 12.65 -1.23
C GLY A 57 25.04 11.88 -2.52
N GLU A 58 24.74 10.57 -2.50
CA GLU A 58 24.78 9.69 -3.68
C GLU A 58 23.73 10.12 -4.72
N ILE A 59 22.52 10.50 -4.28
CA ILE A 59 21.45 10.95 -5.16
C ILE A 59 21.80 12.27 -5.85
N PHE A 60 22.49 13.20 -5.20
CA PHE A 60 22.96 14.42 -5.86
C PHE A 60 24.10 14.19 -6.86
N ALA A 61 24.84 13.08 -6.72
CA ALA A 61 25.83 12.66 -7.71
C ALA A 61 25.18 12.02 -8.95
N LEU A 62 23.93 11.56 -8.87
CA LEU A 62 23.16 11.16 -10.04
C LEU A 62 22.81 12.41 -10.87
N GLY A 63 23.13 12.36 -12.17
CA GLY A 63 22.74 13.42 -13.11
C GLY A 63 21.24 13.70 -13.10
N ASP A 64 20.84 14.91 -13.50
CA ASP A 64 19.48 15.44 -13.32
C ASP A 64 18.37 14.54 -13.90
N LEU A 65 18.63 13.87 -15.03
CA LEU A 65 17.69 12.93 -15.64
C LEU A 65 17.36 11.75 -14.73
N TRP A 66 18.37 11.18 -14.07
CA TRP A 66 18.22 10.01 -13.21
C TRP A 66 17.63 10.37 -11.85
N ARG A 67 17.92 11.58 -11.34
CA ARG A 67 17.21 12.13 -10.18
C ARG A 67 15.72 12.29 -10.45
N PHE A 68 15.36 12.84 -11.62
CA PHE A 68 13.97 12.96 -12.02
C PHE A 68 13.29 11.60 -12.12
N ALA A 69 13.93 10.62 -12.77
CA ALA A 69 13.40 9.25 -12.88
C ALA A 69 13.19 8.59 -11.50
N LEU A 70 14.12 8.79 -10.55
CA LEU A 70 13.98 8.30 -9.18
C LEU A 70 12.75 8.90 -8.48
N TYR A 71 12.57 10.22 -8.55
CA TYR A 71 11.42 10.87 -7.93
C TYR A 71 10.10 10.50 -8.60
N ALA A 72 10.09 10.38 -9.93
CA ALA A 72 8.93 9.92 -10.68
C ALA A 72 8.53 8.50 -10.28
N ALA A 73 9.49 7.58 -10.17
CA ALA A 73 9.23 6.20 -9.74
C ALA A 73 8.65 6.13 -8.32
N ILE A 74 9.19 6.90 -7.38
CA ILE A 74 8.66 6.98 -6.01
C ILE A 74 7.24 7.55 -6.00
N GLY A 75 7.01 8.64 -6.75
CA GLY A 75 5.69 9.25 -6.86
C GLY A 75 4.64 8.29 -7.44
N ILE A 76 5.00 7.59 -8.52
CA ILE A 76 4.13 6.57 -9.15
C ILE A 76 3.83 5.46 -8.15
N ALA A 77 4.82 4.94 -7.42
CA ALA A 77 4.60 3.88 -6.44
C ALA A 77 3.63 4.31 -5.34
N ILE A 78 3.82 5.51 -4.75
CA ILE A 78 2.95 6.03 -3.69
C ILE A 78 1.52 6.22 -4.21
N VAL A 79 1.34 6.86 -5.36
CA VAL A 79 0.01 7.11 -5.94
C VAL A 79 -0.68 5.80 -6.31
N THR A 80 0.05 4.83 -6.85
CA THR A 80 -0.50 3.52 -7.21
C THR A 80 -0.98 2.75 -5.99
N VAL A 81 -0.19 2.76 -4.91
CA VAL A 81 -0.59 2.14 -3.63
C VAL A 81 -1.82 2.85 -3.05
N ALA A 82 -1.86 4.19 -3.07
CA ALA A 82 -3.02 4.96 -2.61
C ALA A 82 -4.28 4.68 -3.43
N ALA A 83 -4.13 4.48 -4.74
CA ALA A 83 -5.22 4.15 -5.65
C ALA A 83 -5.60 2.66 -5.67
N SER A 84 -4.92 1.79 -4.91
CA SER A 84 -5.11 0.33 -4.97
C SER A 84 -6.58 -0.07 -4.85
N GLY A 85 -7.32 0.49 -3.89
CA GLY A 85 -8.74 0.15 -3.72
C GLY A 85 -9.55 0.34 -5.00
N ARG A 86 -9.38 1.49 -5.67
CA ARG A 86 -10.07 1.82 -6.93
C ARG A 86 -9.56 1.01 -8.12
N LEU A 87 -8.27 0.68 -8.13
CA LEU A 87 -7.67 -0.09 -9.21
C LEU A 87 -8.13 -1.56 -9.15
N PHE A 88 -8.27 -2.14 -7.96
CA PHE A 88 -8.74 -3.52 -7.81
C PHE A 88 -10.26 -3.70 -8.00
N ASP A 89 -11.04 -2.62 -8.08
CA ASP A 89 -12.48 -2.68 -8.40
C ASP A 89 -12.75 -3.21 -9.82
N THR A 90 -11.76 -3.13 -10.72
CA THR A 90 -11.88 -3.62 -12.10
C THR A 90 -10.72 -4.51 -12.49
N PRO A 91 -10.92 -5.52 -13.36
CA PRO A 91 -9.83 -6.35 -13.87
C PRO A 91 -8.75 -5.53 -14.59
N ALA A 92 -9.18 -4.51 -15.35
CA ALA A 92 -8.26 -3.62 -16.06
C ALA A 92 -7.41 -2.78 -15.10
N GLY A 93 -8.02 -2.25 -14.03
CA GLY A 93 -7.30 -1.52 -13.00
C GLY A 93 -6.31 -2.40 -12.23
N ALA A 94 -6.64 -3.67 -11.98
CA ALA A 94 -5.71 -4.62 -11.37
C ALA A 94 -4.47 -4.83 -12.25
N VAL A 95 -4.64 -5.00 -13.57
CA VAL A 95 -3.50 -5.08 -14.52
C VAL A 95 -2.69 -3.78 -14.53
N ALA A 96 -3.36 -2.62 -14.54
CA ALA A 96 -2.70 -1.33 -14.49
C ALA A 96 -1.88 -1.15 -13.19
N TRP A 97 -2.39 -1.62 -12.06
CA TRP A 97 -1.68 -1.58 -10.78
C TRP A 97 -0.35 -2.35 -10.85
N PHE A 98 -0.37 -3.58 -11.36
CA PHE A 98 0.85 -4.38 -11.53
C PHE A 98 1.82 -3.73 -12.52
N ALA A 99 1.32 -3.17 -13.61
CA ALA A 99 2.15 -2.47 -14.59
C ALA A 99 2.84 -1.24 -13.99
N LEU A 100 2.12 -0.44 -13.22
CA LEU A 100 2.65 0.77 -12.58
C LEU A 100 3.68 0.45 -11.49
N ILE A 101 3.39 -0.51 -10.62
CA ILE A 101 4.34 -0.98 -9.60
C ILE A 101 5.57 -1.59 -10.27
N GLY A 102 5.37 -2.45 -11.28
CA GLY A 102 6.46 -3.05 -12.04
C GLY A 102 7.36 -2.01 -12.71
N ALA A 103 6.78 -0.99 -13.35
CA ALA A 103 7.52 0.10 -13.97
C ALA A 103 8.30 0.94 -12.95
N ALA A 104 7.69 1.24 -11.79
CA ALA A 104 8.35 1.95 -10.70
C ALA A 104 9.54 1.15 -10.16
N SER A 105 9.33 -0.14 -9.84
CA SER A 105 10.39 -1.04 -9.36
C SER A 105 11.52 -1.21 -10.38
N TYR A 106 11.19 -1.34 -11.68
CA TYR A 106 12.19 -1.45 -12.74
C TYR A 106 13.02 -0.17 -12.88
N THR A 107 12.39 1.00 -12.79
CA THR A 107 13.09 2.29 -12.82
C THR A 107 14.05 2.43 -11.63
N LEU A 108 13.63 2.02 -10.42
CA LEU A 108 14.50 1.97 -9.24
C LEU A 108 15.69 1.02 -9.44
N TYR A 109 15.45 -0.15 -10.05
CA TYR A 109 16.50 -1.10 -10.38
C TYR A 109 17.52 -0.53 -11.37
N LEU A 110 17.06 0.14 -12.44
CA LEU A 110 17.94 0.79 -13.41
C LEU A 110 18.80 1.89 -12.78
N VAL A 111 18.21 2.69 -11.89
CA VAL A 111 18.92 3.71 -11.12
C VAL A 111 20.04 3.09 -10.29
N TRP A 112 19.75 1.97 -9.61
CA TRP A 112 20.73 1.26 -8.81
C TRP A 112 21.83 0.57 -9.62
N GLN A 113 21.47 -0.06 -10.75
CA GLN A 113 22.44 -0.65 -11.67
C GLN A 113 23.40 0.42 -12.19
N ARG A 114 22.87 1.59 -12.56
CA ARG A 114 23.66 2.72 -13.03
C ARG A 114 24.65 3.22 -11.98
N HIS A 115 24.22 3.31 -10.71
CA HIS A 115 25.10 3.66 -9.60
C HIS A 115 26.28 2.68 -9.48
N ARG A 116 26.04 1.37 -9.65
CA ARG A 116 27.10 0.35 -9.60
C ARG A 116 28.05 0.34 -10.78
N SER A 117 27.61 0.78 -11.97
CA SER A 117 28.47 0.82 -13.15
C SER A 117 29.49 1.98 -13.14
N TYR A 118 29.38 2.92 -12.20
CA TYR A 118 30.30 4.05 -12.03
C TYR A 118 31.21 3.91 -10.80
N SER A 119 31.03 2.84 -10.02
CA SER A 119 31.94 2.39 -8.95
C SER A 119 33.01 1.47 -9.52
#